data_AF-A0A496YEX9-F1
#
_entry.id   AF-A0A496YEX9-F1
#
_cell.length_a   1.000
_cell.length_b   1.000
_cell.length_c   1.000
_cell.angle_alpha   90.00
_cell.angle_beta   90.00
_cell.angle_gamma   90.00
#
_symmetry.space_group_name_H-M   'P 1'
#
loop_
_entity.id
_entity.type
_entity.pdbx_description
1 polymer ?
#
loop_
_entity_poly.entity_id
_entity_poly.type
_entity_poly.pdbx_seq_one_letter_code
_entity_poly.pdbx_strand_id
1 'polypeptide(L)'
;MPLAFKSINHGTVAFGFFNIESDMLLLEHYFFFARDFCAWISELAEIQDASKHETRWPVFDIPLRENIGDLMGAIHGFHFSGFIGELYKRYPFPANQEHFKQNPEGYKTRQAVETLIKGYSVQKDIPVILNVKRGEAAVGEYRFNRKVFQDLLLYVWQGGYPRWKGDMRPEYVRKMKETLEANPHGLFEGISFP
;
A
#
# COMPACT_ATOMS: atom_id res chain seq x y z
N MET A 1 6.79 -8.35 -10.19
CA MET A 1 6.81 -6.90 -9.96
C MET A 1 7.30 -6.67 -8.56
N PRO A 2 8.51 -6.14 -8.38
CA PRO A 2 9.08 -6.04 -7.05
C PRO A 2 8.28 -5.07 -6.19
N LEU A 3 8.34 -5.25 -4.87
CA LEU A 3 7.92 -4.29 -3.85
C LEU A 3 8.72 -2.97 -3.92
N ALA A 4 9.54 -2.75 -4.95
CA ALA A 4 10.59 -1.75 -4.95
C ALA A 4 10.28 -0.63 -5.96
N PHE A 5 10.12 0.59 -5.46
CA PHE A 5 9.74 1.77 -6.23
C PHE A 5 10.77 2.87 -6.08
N LYS A 6 10.97 3.68 -7.13
CA LYS A 6 11.95 4.78 -7.10
C LYS A 6 11.33 6.03 -6.46
N SER A 7 11.76 6.34 -5.26
CA SER A 7 11.59 7.63 -4.63
C SER A 7 12.59 8.65 -5.21
N ILE A 8 12.16 9.91 -5.33
CA ILE A 8 12.98 11.05 -5.72
C ILE A 8 14.06 11.32 -4.67
N ASN A 9 13.75 11.14 -3.38
CA ASN A 9 14.60 11.59 -2.27
C ASN A 9 15.22 10.47 -1.41
N HIS A 10 14.77 9.23 -1.55
CA HIS A 10 15.22 8.09 -0.75
C HIS A 10 15.73 6.90 -1.59
N GLY A 11 15.90 7.08 -2.90
CA GLY A 11 16.36 6.01 -3.78
C GLY A 11 15.28 4.96 -4.02
N THR A 12 15.61 3.67 -3.87
CA THR A 12 14.62 2.60 -4.02
C THR A 12 13.98 2.33 -2.66
N VAL A 13 12.64 2.38 -2.61
CA VAL A 13 11.86 2.15 -1.39
C VAL A 13 10.87 1.00 -1.54
N ALA A 14 10.58 0.31 -0.45
CA ALA A 14 9.62 -0.77 -0.36
C ALA A 14 8.18 -0.23 -0.30
N PHE A 15 7.30 -0.69 -1.18
CA PHE A 15 5.86 -0.47 -1.14
C PHE A 15 5.08 -1.71 -1.60
N GLY A 16 3.99 -2.03 -0.90
CA GLY A 16 3.01 -3.00 -1.37
C GLY A 16 2.49 -3.96 -0.30
N PHE A 17 1.71 -4.95 -0.74
CA PHE A 17 1.25 -6.03 0.11
C PHE A 17 2.42 -6.92 0.54
N PHE A 18 2.45 -7.26 1.81
CA PHE A 18 3.50 -8.11 2.41
C PHE A 18 2.92 -9.40 3.02
N ASN A 19 1.61 -9.61 2.96
CA ASN A 19 0.95 -10.85 3.33
C ASN A 19 -0.33 -11.01 2.51
N ILE A 20 -0.56 -12.18 1.90
CA ILE A 20 -1.66 -12.36 0.96
C ILE A 20 -3.04 -12.48 1.63
N GLU A 21 -3.11 -12.75 2.92
CA GLU A 21 -4.36 -12.89 3.68
C GLU A 21 -4.84 -11.56 4.29
N SER A 22 -3.98 -10.54 4.31
CA SER A 22 -4.31 -9.20 4.77
C SER A 22 -4.34 -8.23 3.59
N ASP A 23 -5.22 -7.22 3.65
CA ASP A 23 -5.19 -6.09 2.72
C ASP A 23 -4.25 -4.97 3.20
N MET A 24 -3.37 -5.22 4.16
CA MET A 24 -2.41 -4.22 4.64
C MET A 24 -1.25 -4.01 3.66
N LEU A 25 -0.95 -2.73 3.40
CA LEU A 25 0.18 -2.26 2.63
C LEU A 25 1.28 -1.77 3.58
N LEU A 26 2.52 -1.86 3.12
CA LEU A 26 3.64 -1.13 3.70
C LEU A 26 4.16 -0.08 2.69
N LEU A 27 4.74 0.98 3.23
CA LEU A 27 5.64 1.93 2.59
C LEU A 27 6.83 2.11 3.53
N GLU A 28 7.89 1.31 3.32
CA GLU A 28 8.99 1.13 4.28
C GLU A 28 8.45 0.81 5.69
N HIS A 29 8.59 1.74 6.62
CA HIS A 29 8.11 1.67 8.01
C HIS A 29 6.65 2.13 8.24
N TYR A 30 5.96 2.67 7.23
CA TYR A 30 4.55 3.05 7.34
C TYR A 30 3.65 1.91 6.89
N PHE A 31 2.65 1.58 7.71
CA PHE A 31 1.67 0.54 7.43
C PHE A 31 0.26 1.12 7.44
N PHE A 32 -0.56 0.72 6.46
CA PHE A 32 -1.94 1.17 6.32
C PHE A 32 -2.75 0.17 5.49
N PHE A 33 -4.07 0.14 5.67
CA PHE A 33 -4.92 -0.80 4.94
C PHE A 33 -5.21 -0.30 3.52
N ALA A 34 -5.20 -1.21 2.55
CA ALA A 34 -5.48 -0.89 1.14
C ALA A 34 -6.87 -0.28 0.95
N ARG A 35 -7.85 -0.70 1.76
CA ARG A 35 -9.17 -0.06 1.79
C ARG A 35 -9.08 1.44 2.09
N ASP A 36 -8.29 1.82 3.09
CA ASP A 36 -8.16 3.22 3.51
C ASP A 36 -7.35 4.00 2.46
N PHE A 37 -6.25 3.42 1.99
CA PHE A 37 -5.46 3.97 0.88
C PHE A 37 -6.31 4.27 -0.35
N CYS A 38 -7.12 3.31 -0.81
CA CYS A 38 -8.00 3.50 -1.94
C CYS A 38 -9.03 4.61 -1.72
N ALA A 39 -9.60 4.71 -0.51
CA ALA A 39 -10.53 5.78 -0.16
C ALA A 39 -9.85 7.16 -0.21
N TRP A 40 -8.67 7.31 0.41
CA TRP A 40 -7.94 8.57 0.40
C TRP A 40 -7.50 8.99 -1.00
N ILE A 41 -7.10 8.04 -1.86
CA ILE A 41 -6.78 8.31 -3.25
C ILE A 41 -8.02 8.78 -4.02
N SER A 42 -9.18 8.15 -3.83
CA SER A 42 -10.44 8.61 -4.42
C SER A 42 -10.77 10.04 -4.00
N GLU A 43 -10.66 10.34 -2.70
CA GLU A 43 -10.91 11.69 -2.18
C GLU A 43 -9.98 12.73 -2.81
N LEU A 44 -8.68 12.41 -2.94
CA LEU A 44 -7.71 13.29 -3.59
C LEU A 44 -8.02 13.53 -5.07
N ALA A 45 -8.58 12.54 -5.76
CA ALA A 45 -8.91 12.62 -7.17
C ALA A 45 -10.17 13.44 -7.45
N GLU A 46 -11.03 13.72 -6.47
CA GLU A 46 -12.22 14.55 -6.66
C GLU A 46 -11.90 16.07 -6.57
N ILE A 47 -10.66 16.44 -6.25
CA ILE A 47 -10.24 17.83 -6.00
C ILE A 47 -9.75 18.50 -7.29
N GLN A 48 -10.64 19.22 -7.96
CA GLN A 48 -10.41 19.70 -9.34
C GLN A 48 -9.48 20.92 -9.50
N ASP A 49 -9.14 21.67 -8.43
CA ASP A 49 -8.64 23.06 -8.60
C ASP A 49 -7.45 23.50 -7.73
N ALA A 50 -6.72 22.56 -7.12
CA ALA A 50 -5.59 22.92 -6.25
C ALA A 50 -4.24 22.65 -6.95
N SER A 51 -3.46 23.72 -7.19
CA SER A 51 -2.08 23.59 -7.70
C SER A 51 -1.16 22.79 -6.76
N LYS A 52 -1.52 22.77 -5.47
CA LYS A 52 -0.97 21.92 -4.43
C LYS A 52 -2.10 21.56 -3.47
N HIS A 53 -2.28 20.28 -3.20
CA HIS A 53 -3.20 19.80 -2.17
C HIS A 53 -2.41 19.10 -1.07
N GLU A 54 -2.87 19.23 0.18
CA GLU A 54 -2.26 18.63 1.35
C GLU A 54 -3.35 18.03 2.24
N THR A 55 -3.19 16.76 2.57
CA THR A 55 -4.03 16.01 3.50
C THR A 55 -3.14 15.30 4.52
N ARG A 56 -3.76 14.67 5.53
CA ARG A 56 -3.04 13.86 6.52
C ARG A 56 -3.64 12.46 6.55
N TRP A 57 -2.79 11.45 6.50
CA TRP A 57 -3.22 10.05 6.56
C TRP A 57 -2.84 9.45 7.91
N PRO A 58 -3.80 8.88 8.66
CA PRO A 58 -3.51 8.11 9.86
C PRO A 58 -2.89 6.76 9.46
N VAL A 59 -1.66 6.52 9.91
CA VAL A 59 -0.91 5.29 9.62
C VAL A 59 -0.35 4.68 10.90
N PHE A 60 0.02 3.41 10.80
CA PHE A 60 0.83 2.73 11.82
C PHE A 60 2.30 2.91 11.43
N ASP A 61 3.07 3.64 12.24
CA ASP A 61 4.51 3.82 12.05
C ASP A 61 5.27 2.83 12.93
N ILE A 62 6.12 2.00 12.33
CA ILE A 62 7.03 1.10 13.05
C ILE A 62 8.46 1.65 12.90
N PRO A 63 8.90 2.57 13.77
CA PRO A 63 10.16 3.31 13.57
C PRO A 63 11.42 2.44 13.73
N LEU A 64 11.32 1.38 14.54
CA LEU A 64 12.41 0.44 14.78
C LEU A 64 12.33 -0.72 13.78
N ARG A 65 13.36 -0.87 12.95
CA ARG A 65 13.36 -1.87 11.86
C ARG A 65 13.27 -3.30 12.38
N GLU A 66 13.83 -3.58 13.55
CA GLU A 66 13.71 -4.87 14.24
C GLU A 66 12.26 -5.22 14.59
N ASN A 67 11.41 -4.23 14.81
CA ASN A 67 9.98 -4.42 15.08
C ASN A 67 9.17 -4.64 13.81
N ILE A 68 9.68 -4.26 12.63
CA ILE A 68 9.07 -4.60 11.34
C ILE A 68 9.23 -6.10 11.10
N GLY A 69 10.45 -6.61 11.25
CA GLY A 69 10.79 -8.02 11.05
C GLY A 69 11.37 -8.35 9.68
N ASP A 70 11.61 -9.64 9.47
CA ASP A 70 12.24 -10.19 8.26
C ASP A 70 11.21 -10.84 7.33
N LEU A 71 10.80 -10.11 6.29
CA LEU A 71 9.84 -10.60 5.30
C LEU A 71 10.34 -11.85 4.56
N MET A 72 11.61 -11.87 4.14
CA MET A 72 12.14 -12.99 3.37
C MET A 72 12.28 -14.22 4.26
N GLY A 73 12.77 -14.06 5.48
CA GLY A 73 12.83 -15.13 6.48
C GLY A 73 11.45 -15.71 6.83
N ALA A 74 10.43 -14.86 6.94
CA ALA A 74 9.06 -15.26 7.24
C ALA A 74 8.39 -16.02 6.09
N ILE A 75 8.58 -15.57 4.84
CA ILE A 75 8.05 -16.25 3.64
C ILE A 75 8.62 -17.67 3.51
N HIS A 76 9.92 -17.86 3.81
CA HIS A 76 10.58 -19.15 3.74
C HIS A 76 10.44 -19.99 5.03
N GLY A 77 9.74 -19.47 6.04
CA GLY A 77 9.38 -20.19 7.25
C GLY A 77 10.52 -20.47 8.24
N PHE A 78 11.68 -19.84 8.09
CA PHE A 78 12.85 -20.10 8.95
C PHE A 78 13.17 -18.99 9.96
N HIS A 79 12.60 -17.79 9.79
CA HIS A 79 12.83 -16.68 10.70
C HIS A 79 11.59 -15.80 10.84
N PHE A 80 10.97 -15.86 12.02
CA PHE A 80 9.79 -15.07 12.37
C PHE A 80 10.13 -14.06 13.46
N SER A 81 10.36 -12.82 13.06
CA SER A 81 10.64 -11.69 13.95
C SER A 81 9.76 -10.49 13.62
N GLY A 82 9.58 -9.59 14.59
CA GLY A 82 8.77 -8.39 14.45
C GLY A 82 7.31 -8.65 14.07
N PHE A 83 6.65 -7.59 13.64
CA PHE A 83 5.25 -7.62 13.20
C PHE A 83 5.02 -8.58 12.03
N ILE A 84 5.88 -8.53 11.00
CA ILE A 84 5.74 -9.39 9.82
C ILE A 84 5.85 -10.86 10.21
N GLY A 85 6.82 -11.22 11.07
CA GLY A 85 6.99 -12.60 11.54
C GLY A 85 5.76 -13.11 12.28
N GLU A 86 5.22 -12.33 13.22
CA GLU A 86 3.99 -12.72 13.93
C GLU A 86 2.78 -12.84 12.99
N LEU A 87 2.68 -11.96 11.98
CA LEU A 87 1.61 -12.05 11.00
C LEU A 87 1.72 -13.34 10.19
N TYR A 88 2.92 -13.74 9.77
CA TYR A 88 3.16 -14.99 9.04
C TYR A 88 3.02 -16.25 9.90
N LYS A 89 3.19 -16.18 11.22
CA LYS A 89 2.81 -17.30 12.11
C LYS A 89 1.29 -17.54 12.07
N ARG A 90 0.50 -16.47 11.99
CA ARG A 90 -0.97 -16.54 11.98
C ARG A 90 -1.53 -16.81 10.58
N TYR A 91 -0.94 -16.21 9.57
CA TYR A 91 -1.34 -16.28 8.16
C TYR A 91 -0.11 -16.69 7.33
N PRO A 92 0.25 -17.97 7.35
CA PRO A 92 1.48 -18.46 6.75
C PRO A 92 1.48 -18.34 5.23
N PHE A 93 2.68 -18.33 4.65
CA PHE A 93 2.85 -18.45 3.22
C PHE A 93 2.24 -19.77 2.74
N PRO A 94 1.49 -19.79 1.62
CA PRO A 94 0.81 -21.00 1.19
C PRO A 94 1.82 -22.09 0.80
N ALA A 95 1.53 -23.35 1.19
CA ALA A 95 2.36 -24.49 0.82
C ALA A 95 2.41 -24.73 -0.70
N ASN A 96 1.32 -24.40 -1.41
CA ASN A 96 1.27 -24.41 -2.87
C ASN A 96 1.51 -22.99 -3.42
N GLN A 97 2.53 -22.82 -4.27
CA GLN A 97 2.83 -21.55 -4.92
C GLN A 97 1.68 -21.04 -5.79
N GLU A 98 0.83 -21.91 -6.36
CA GLU A 98 -0.33 -21.48 -7.14
C GLU A 98 -1.37 -20.72 -6.30
N HIS A 99 -1.38 -20.97 -4.99
CA HIS A 99 -2.23 -20.25 -4.05
C HIS A 99 -1.63 -18.91 -3.60
N PHE A 100 -0.42 -18.57 -4.05
CA PHE A 100 0.17 -17.26 -3.80
C PHE A 100 -0.54 -16.19 -4.63
N LYS A 101 -1.71 -15.78 -4.13
CA LYS A 101 -2.64 -14.82 -4.71
C LYS A 101 -3.17 -13.92 -3.60
N GLN A 102 -3.22 -12.61 -3.86
CA GLN A 102 -3.77 -11.64 -2.93
C GLN A 102 -5.24 -11.93 -2.69
N ASN A 103 -5.61 -12.14 -1.43
CA ASN A 103 -6.97 -12.46 -1.04
C ASN A 103 -7.85 -11.20 -1.15
N PRO A 104 -8.87 -11.18 -2.03
CA PRO A 104 -9.77 -10.03 -2.15
C PRO A 104 -10.60 -9.79 -0.87
N GLU A 105 -10.74 -10.81 -0.04
CA GLU A 105 -11.40 -10.71 1.26
C GLU A 105 -10.44 -10.37 2.40
N GLY A 106 -9.20 -9.95 2.10
CA GLY A 106 -8.20 -9.62 3.12
C GLY A 106 -8.66 -8.57 4.14
N TYR A 107 -9.60 -7.69 3.75
CA TYR A 107 -10.25 -6.73 4.64
C TYR A 107 -10.99 -7.38 5.83
N LYS A 108 -11.39 -8.66 5.72
CA LYS A 108 -12.02 -9.41 6.81
C LYS A 108 -11.03 -9.72 7.95
N THR A 109 -9.73 -9.71 7.68
CA THR A 109 -8.69 -9.92 8.71
C THR A 109 -8.31 -8.63 9.44
N ARG A 110 -8.82 -7.47 9.00
CA ARG A 110 -8.42 -6.14 9.51
C ARG A 110 -8.35 -6.07 11.03
N GLN A 111 -9.40 -6.46 11.74
CA GLN A 111 -9.44 -6.37 13.21
C GLN A 111 -8.30 -7.18 13.86
N ALA A 112 -8.01 -8.37 13.35
CA ALA A 112 -6.96 -9.22 13.85
C ALA A 112 -5.56 -8.63 13.57
N VAL A 113 -5.34 -8.14 12.35
CA VAL A 113 -4.07 -7.53 11.92
C VAL A 113 -3.81 -6.22 12.66
N GLU A 114 -4.83 -5.39 12.79
CA GLU A 114 -4.78 -4.13 13.54
C GLU A 114 -4.46 -4.37 15.03
N THR A 115 -5.04 -5.40 15.63
CA THR A 115 -4.71 -5.76 17.02
C THR A 115 -3.25 -6.17 17.16
N LEU A 116 -2.72 -6.89 16.17
CA LEU A 116 -1.33 -7.36 16.18
C LEU A 116 -0.33 -6.22 16.00
N ILE A 117 -0.52 -5.36 14.99
CA ILE A 117 0.43 -4.28 14.68
C ILE A 117 0.55 -3.24 15.81
N LYS A 118 -0.51 -3.03 16.60
CA LYS A 118 -0.51 -2.10 17.74
C LYS A 118 0.58 -2.38 18.78
N GLY A 119 1.05 -3.63 18.89
CA GLY A 119 2.16 -3.99 19.78
C GLY A 119 3.54 -3.55 19.25
N TYR A 120 3.65 -3.19 17.97
CA TYR A 120 4.91 -2.88 17.29
C TYR A 120 4.99 -1.42 16.82
N SER A 121 3.84 -0.77 16.62
CA SER A 121 3.73 0.54 15.99
C SER A 121 3.28 1.64 16.93
N VAL A 122 3.51 2.88 16.52
CA VAL A 122 2.80 4.07 17.03
C VAL A 122 1.82 4.58 15.98
N GLN A 123 0.68 5.13 16.43
CA GLN A 123 -0.24 5.83 15.54
C GLN A 123 0.37 7.18 15.15
N LYS A 124 0.33 7.50 13.85
CA LYS A 124 0.93 8.73 13.33
C LYS A 124 0.14 9.27 12.15
N ASP A 125 -0.14 10.56 12.15
CA ASP A 125 -0.68 11.24 10.99
C ASP A 125 0.47 11.74 10.12
N ILE A 126 0.65 11.16 8.93
CA ILE A 126 1.67 11.60 7.98
C ILE A 126 1.10 12.59 6.97
N PRO A 127 1.86 13.62 6.55
CA PRO A 127 1.43 14.53 5.50
C PRO A 127 1.42 13.80 4.15
N VAL A 128 0.38 14.03 3.35
CA VAL A 128 0.32 13.62 1.95
C VAL A 128 0.06 14.83 1.08
N ILE A 129 0.96 15.06 0.13
CA ILE A 129 0.97 16.28 -0.67
C ILE A 129 0.94 15.90 -2.14
N LEU A 130 -0.07 16.37 -2.87
CA LEU A 130 -0.08 16.33 -4.33
C LEU A 130 0.34 17.70 -4.86
N ASN A 131 1.50 17.77 -5.50
CA ASN A 131 1.98 18.97 -6.15
C ASN A 131 1.82 18.84 -7.66
N VAL A 132 0.68 19.32 -8.17
CA VAL A 132 0.33 19.24 -9.58
C VAL A 132 1.32 20.01 -10.45
N LYS A 133 1.75 21.21 -10.01
CA LYS A 133 2.72 22.04 -10.74
C LYS A 133 4.07 21.35 -10.95
N ARG A 134 4.52 20.57 -9.96
CA ARG A 134 5.79 19.83 -10.04
C ARG A 134 5.64 18.42 -10.61
N GLY A 135 4.42 17.92 -10.76
CA GLY A 135 4.19 16.53 -11.14
C GLY A 135 4.70 15.54 -10.08
N GLU A 136 4.55 15.87 -8.79
CA GLU A 136 5.08 15.10 -7.67
C GLU A 136 4.03 14.81 -6.60
N ALA A 137 4.05 13.60 -6.04
CA ALA A 137 3.33 13.24 -4.82
C ALA A 137 4.33 13.03 -3.67
N ALA A 138 4.01 13.49 -2.47
CA ALA A 138 4.71 13.12 -1.24
C ALA A 138 3.77 12.30 -0.35
N VAL A 139 4.24 11.18 0.17
CA VAL A 139 3.56 10.36 1.18
C VAL A 139 4.49 10.22 2.38
N GLY A 140 4.20 10.98 3.44
CA GLY A 140 5.13 11.18 4.54
C GLY A 140 6.44 11.80 4.03
N GLU A 141 7.56 11.14 4.32
CA GLU A 141 8.89 11.56 3.88
C GLU A 141 9.24 11.14 2.44
N TYR A 142 8.46 10.26 1.82
CA TYR A 142 8.76 9.69 0.50
C TYR A 142 8.14 10.53 -0.62
N ARG A 143 8.96 10.94 -1.58
CA ARG A 143 8.52 11.73 -2.74
C ARG A 143 8.60 10.90 -4.01
N PHE A 144 7.56 10.97 -4.83
CA PHE A 144 7.42 10.25 -6.09
C PHE A 144 7.11 11.22 -7.20
N ASN A 145 7.68 10.99 -8.39
CA ASN A 145 7.20 11.67 -9.59
C ASN A 145 5.87 11.07 -10.02
N ARG A 146 5.15 11.76 -10.91
CA ARG A 146 3.83 11.34 -11.41
C ARG A 146 3.82 9.88 -11.86
N LYS A 147 4.79 9.46 -12.68
CA LYS A 147 4.85 8.10 -13.21
C LYS A 147 4.95 7.06 -12.09
N VAL A 148 5.90 7.22 -11.17
CA VAL A 148 6.09 6.25 -10.09
C VAL A 148 4.89 6.25 -9.15
N PHE A 149 4.31 7.41 -8.87
CA PHE A 149 3.08 7.49 -8.06
C PHE A 149 1.93 6.72 -8.71
N GLN A 150 1.71 6.88 -10.02
CA GLN A 150 0.75 6.08 -10.77
C GLN A 150 1.10 4.58 -10.76
N ASP A 151 2.39 4.22 -10.83
CA ASP A 151 2.84 2.83 -10.71
C ASP A 151 2.47 2.22 -9.35
N LEU A 152 2.45 2.99 -8.24
CA LEU A 152 1.94 2.54 -6.93
C LEU A 152 0.45 2.21 -6.99
N LEU A 153 -0.35 3.07 -7.63
CA LEU A 153 -1.80 2.86 -7.79
C LEU A 153 -2.10 1.63 -8.66
N LEU A 154 -1.35 1.47 -9.75
CA LEU A 154 -1.46 0.31 -10.64
C LEU A 154 -1.03 -0.98 -9.94
N TYR A 155 -0.03 -0.92 -9.06
CA TYR A 155 0.36 -2.07 -8.23
C TYR A 155 -0.80 -2.53 -7.34
N VAL A 156 -1.48 -1.60 -6.66
CA VAL A 156 -2.65 -1.93 -5.83
C VAL A 156 -3.81 -2.45 -6.69
N TRP A 157 -4.11 -1.80 -7.83
CA TRP A 157 -5.12 -2.27 -8.79
C TRP A 157 -4.91 -3.72 -9.20
N GLN A 158 -3.65 -4.09 -9.41
CA GLN A 158 -3.26 -5.40 -9.89
C GLN A 158 -3.26 -6.49 -8.81
N GLY A 159 -3.33 -6.12 -7.53
CA GLY A 159 -3.22 -7.06 -6.40
C GLY A 159 -1.76 -7.36 -6.06
N GLY A 160 -0.88 -6.39 -6.33
CA GLY A 160 0.55 -6.52 -6.21
C GLY A 160 1.16 -7.60 -7.10
N TYR A 161 2.34 -8.08 -6.70
CA TYR A 161 2.99 -9.18 -7.41
C TYR A 161 2.16 -10.47 -7.50
N PRO A 162 1.50 -10.93 -6.42
CA PRO A 162 0.72 -12.17 -6.45
C PRO A 162 -0.44 -12.13 -7.45
N ARG A 163 -0.96 -10.93 -7.74
CA ARG A 163 -2.26 -10.68 -8.36
C ARG A 163 -3.43 -11.06 -7.46
N TRP A 164 -4.60 -10.49 -7.74
CA TRP A 164 -5.83 -10.87 -7.04
C TRP A 164 -6.23 -12.31 -7.30
N LYS A 165 -6.68 -13.00 -6.26
CA LYS A 165 -7.20 -14.37 -6.36
C LYS A 165 -8.44 -14.40 -7.25
N GLY A 166 -8.41 -15.25 -8.27
CA GLY A 166 -9.48 -15.37 -9.27
C GLY A 166 -9.68 -14.10 -10.11
N ASP A 167 -8.67 -13.23 -10.18
CA ASP A 167 -8.72 -11.90 -10.83
C ASP A 167 -9.85 -10.98 -10.29
N MET A 168 -10.37 -11.30 -9.11
CA MET A 168 -11.43 -10.55 -8.45
C MET A 168 -10.84 -9.42 -7.63
N ARG A 169 -11.13 -8.18 -8.02
CA ARG A 169 -10.72 -7.00 -7.28
C ARG A 169 -11.76 -6.65 -6.21
N PRO A 170 -11.34 -6.30 -4.98
CA PRO A 170 -12.24 -5.81 -3.95
C PRO A 170 -12.99 -4.56 -4.39
N GLU A 171 -14.17 -4.32 -3.80
CA GLU A 171 -15.02 -3.18 -4.13
C GLU A 171 -14.29 -1.83 -3.98
N TYR A 172 -13.49 -1.66 -2.93
CA TYR A 172 -12.70 -0.45 -2.71
C TYR A 172 -11.66 -0.19 -3.81
N VAL A 173 -11.07 -1.25 -4.40
CA VAL A 173 -10.10 -1.12 -5.50
C VAL A 173 -10.80 -0.72 -6.79
N ARG A 174 -11.97 -1.31 -7.07
CA ARG A 174 -12.77 -0.96 -8.25
C ARG A 174 -13.28 0.47 -8.17
N LYS A 175 -13.79 0.87 -7.01
CA LYS A 175 -14.24 2.23 -6.76
C LYS A 175 -13.12 3.25 -6.97
N MET A 176 -11.90 2.96 -6.47
CA MET A 176 -10.73 3.81 -6.73
C MET A 176 -10.47 3.98 -8.23
N LYS A 177 -10.45 2.89 -9.00
CA LYS A 177 -10.31 2.96 -10.47
C LYS A 177 -11.39 3.85 -11.10
N GLU A 178 -12.66 3.58 -10.79
CA GLU A 178 -13.80 4.32 -11.36
C GLU A 178 -13.70 5.82 -11.05
N THR A 179 -13.36 6.19 -9.80
CA THR A 179 -13.16 7.59 -9.41
C THR A 179 -12.00 8.24 -10.18
N LEU A 180 -10.87 7.54 -10.34
CA LEU A 180 -9.70 8.05 -11.05
C LEU A 180 -9.96 8.23 -12.54
N GLU A 181 -10.70 7.31 -13.17
CA GLU A 181 -11.10 7.42 -14.58
C GLU A 181 -12.11 8.55 -14.81
N ALA A 182 -13.02 8.77 -13.85
CA ALA A 182 -13.97 9.88 -13.90
C ALA A 182 -13.29 11.25 -13.67
N ASN A 183 -12.12 11.27 -13.03
CA ASN A 183 -11.40 12.50 -12.67
C ASN A 183 -9.93 12.48 -13.14
N PRO A 184 -9.65 12.47 -14.45
CA PRO A 184 -8.31 12.26 -15.00
C PRO A 184 -7.46 13.54 -15.02
N HIS A 185 -7.26 14.19 -13.87
CA HIS A 185 -6.52 15.45 -13.78
C HIS A 185 -5.28 15.37 -12.87
N GLY A 186 -4.41 16.37 -13.00
CA GLY A 186 -3.21 16.52 -12.17
C GLY A 186 -2.26 15.31 -12.25
N LEU A 187 -2.07 14.62 -11.12
CA LEU A 187 -1.20 13.44 -11.06
C LEU A 187 -1.88 12.16 -11.55
N PHE A 188 -3.20 12.18 -11.74
CA PHE A 188 -3.97 11.06 -12.25
C PHE A 188 -4.17 11.12 -13.76
N GLU A 189 -3.86 12.27 -14.39
CA GLU A 189 -3.89 12.43 -15.83
C GLU A 189 -3.05 11.36 -16.54
N GLY A 190 -3.66 10.70 -17.53
CA GLY A 190 -3.02 9.68 -18.36
C GLY A 190 -2.78 8.33 -17.68
N ILE A 191 -3.26 8.13 -16.44
CA ILE A 191 -3.24 6.79 -15.84
C ILE A 191 -4.15 5.85 -16.64
N SER A 192 -3.68 4.63 -16.89
CA SER A 192 -4.43 3.60 -17.61
C SER A 192 -4.39 2.30 -16.83
N PHE A 193 -5.57 1.82 -16.45
CA PHE A 193 -5.74 0.57 -15.72
C PHE A 193 -5.92 -0.59 -16.71
N PRO A 194 -5.00 -1.56 -16.76
CA PRO A 194 -5.12 -2.74 -17.61
C PRO A 194 -6.11 -3.77 -17.05
#